data_AF-A0A1G6HGC2-F1
#
_entry.id   AF-A0A1G6HGC2-F1
#
_cell.length_a   1.000
_cell.length_b   1.000
_cell.length_c   1.000
_cell.angle_alpha   90.00
_cell.angle_beta   90.00
_cell.angle_gamma   90.00
#
_symmetry.space_group_name_H-M   'P 1'
#
loop_
_entity.id
_entity.type
_entity.pdbx_description
1 polymer ?
#
loop_
_entity_poly.entity_id
_entity_poly.type
_entity_poly.pdbx_seq_one_letter_code
_entity_poly.pdbx_strand_id
1 'polypeptide(L)'
;MIDHSHHHVEHHVNVHSHTIAQKKQSIKKSSAPKHATNIHSRHKEKVNTKNKVTTPKHKSTIAHKKIKTTKYTYHAAAQKHKKAINVSKFAHTLTHNAYNRSTEKCAKHVRLALESAGARVESHPIAAADWGQTLEKIGYKRISPAFDKPQEGDIYIISRTKTHGYGHIAGYTGKSWVSDFRQNSYAVYGGNASYKYYRLI
;
A
#
# COMPACT_ATOMS: atom_id res chain seq x y z
N MET A 1 -26.94 -70.94 11.89
CA MET A 1 -27.64 -69.92 12.70
C MET A 1 -26.92 -68.61 12.46
N ILE A 2 -27.68 -67.59 12.09
CA ILE A 2 -27.24 -66.29 11.58
C ILE A 2 -27.03 -65.34 12.78
N ASP A 3 -25.92 -64.61 12.82
CA ASP A 3 -25.75 -63.35 13.57
C ASP A 3 -24.53 -62.60 12.99
N HIS A 4 -24.70 -61.62 12.10
CA HIS A 4 -24.91 -60.17 12.30
C HIS A 4 -23.75 -59.39 12.97
N SER A 5 -23.10 -58.59 12.12
CA SER A 5 -22.61 -57.21 12.34
C SER A 5 -21.63 -56.90 13.48
N HIS A 6 -20.45 -56.39 13.11
CA HIS A 6 -20.22 -54.94 13.06
C HIS A 6 -18.94 -54.58 12.30
N HIS A 7 -19.10 -53.80 11.22
CA HIS A 7 -18.04 -53.06 10.56
C HIS A 7 -17.68 -51.85 11.43
N HIS A 8 -16.40 -51.68 11.76
CA HIS A 8 -15.85 -50.41 12.22
C HIS A 8 -14.83 -49.96 11.17
N VAL A 9 -15.20 -48.92 10.42
CA VAL A 9 -14.34 -48.23 9.46
C VAL A 9 -13.80 -47.01 10.19
N GLU A 10 -12.53 -47.06 10.63
CA GLU A 10 -11.84 -45.88 11.13
C GLU A 10 -11.37 -45.01 9.95
N HIS A 11 -12.01 -43.85 9.80
CA HIS A 11 -11.58 -42.79 8.90
C HIS A 11 -10.44 -41.99 9.55
N HIS A 12 -9.19 -42.34 9.24
CA HIS A 12 -8.05 -41.46 9.52
C HIS A 12 -8.04 -40.27 8.56
N VAL A 13 -8.48 -39.11 9.05
CA VAL A 13 -8.31 -37.80 8.40
C VAL A 13 -6.84 -37.39 8.49
N ASN A 14 -6.15 -37.43 7.35
CA ASN A 14 -4.76 -36.99 7.22
C ASN A 14 -4.69 -35.45 7.12
N VAL A 15 -4.56 -34.78 8.27
CA VAL A 15 -4.39 -33.32 8.33
C VAL A 15 -2.93 -32.98 8.00
N HIS A 16 -2.68 -32.55 6.77
CA HIS A 16 -1.38 -32.04 6.34
C HIS A 16 -1.07 -30.73 7.06
N SER A 17 -0.38 -30.84 8.20
CA SER A 17 0.21 -29.71 8.91
C SER A 17 1.53 -29.34 8.23
N HIS A 18 1.53 -28.27 7.43
CA HIS A 18 2.76 -27.71 6.88
C HIS A 18 3.55 -26.96 7.97
N THR A 19 4.40 -27.70 8.68
CA THR A 19 5.43 -27.14 9.56
C THR A 19 6.56 -26.58 8.71
N ILE A 20 6.65 -25.25 8.58
CA ILE A 20 7.85 -24.62 7.98
C ILE A 20 8.95 -24.53 9.05
N ALA A 21 9.99 -25.33 8.83
CA ALA A 21 11.20 -25.39 9.63
C ALA A 21 11.94 -24.03 9.65
N GLN A 22 12.25 -23.58 10.87
CA GLN A 22 13.01 -22.37 11.15
C GLN A 22 14.52 -22.64 10.96
N LYS A 23 15.15 -21.96 10.00
CA LYS A 23 16.61 -21.92 9.88
C LYS A 23 17.16 -20.88 10.87
N LYS A 24 17.75 -21.36 11.97
CA LYS A 24 18.54 -20.57 12.93
C LYS A 24 19.79 -20.02 12.24
N GLN A 25 19.99 -18.70 12.27
CA GLN A 25 21.31 -18.09 12.13
C GLN A 25 21.47 -16.90 13.09
N SER A 26 22.70 -16.78 13.57
CA SER A 26 23.09 -16.29 14.88
C SER A 26 23.14 -14.76 15.05
N ILE A 27 22.94 -14.35 16.30
CA ILE A 27 23.02 -12.99 16.83
C ILE A 27 24.49 -12.54 16.91
N LYS A 28 24.80 -11.34 16.40
CA LYS A 28 25.93 -10.52 16.88
C LYS A 28 25.41 -9.18 17.40
N LYS A 29 25.72 -8.89 18.66
CA LYS A 29 25.49 -7.63 19.38
C LYS A 29 26.57 -6.60 19.03
N SER A 30 26.19 -5.34 18.85
CA SER A 30 27.01 -4.14 19.09
C SER A 30 26.07 -2.92 19.17
N SER A 31 25.76 -2.42 20.37
CA SER A 31 26.43 -1.30 21.09
C SER A 31 26.15 0.09 20.51
N ALA A 32 25.28 0.86 21.20
CA ALA A 32 25.16 2.31 21.06
C ALA A 32 26.37 3.03 21.70
N PRO A 33 26.67 4.28 21.32
CA PRO A 33 26.38 5.37 22.27
C PRO A 33 25.99 6.76 21.67
N LYS A 34 25.11 7.42 22.43
CA LYS A 34 25.11 8.83 22.94
C LYS A 34 24.98 10.06 22.01
N HIS A 35 24.13 10.96 22.53
CA HIS A 35 23.86 12.37 22.21
C HIS A 35 25.03 13.24 21.72
N ALA A 36 24.73 14.11 20.76
CA ALA A 36 25.31 15.45 20.68
C ALA A 36 24.29 16.45 20.11
N THR A 37 23.95 17.46 20.90
CA THR A 37 23.28 18.70 20.51
C THR A 37 24.25 19.60 19.76
N ASN A 38 23.84 20.25 18.66
CA ASN A 38 24.21 21.64 18.42
C ASN A 38 23.35 22.35 17.38
N ILE A 39 22.94 23.56 17.73
CA ILE A 39 22.35 24.60 16.88
C ILE A 39 23.47 25.57 16.50
N HIS A 40 23.72 25.82 15.21
CA HIS A 40 24.05 27.17 14.74
C HIS A 40 23.97 27.39 13.21
N SER A 41 23.19 28.42 12.88
CA SER A 41 23.22 29.41 11.79
C SER A 41 24.30 29.41 10.68
N ARG A 42 23.78 29.51 9.43
CA ARG A 42 23.88 30.67 8.49
C ARG A 42 25.26 31.11 7.97
N HIS A 43 25.47 30.96 6.65
CA HIS A 43 26.16 31.88 5.74
C HIS A 43 25.77 31.46 4.30
N LYS A 44 24.88 32.15 3.55
CA LYS A 44 25.03 33.33 2.68
C LYS A 44 26.29 33.34 1.78
N GLU A 45 26.10 32.99 0.52
CA GLU A 45 26.81 33.59 -0.61
C GLU A 45 25.82 34.01 -1.71
N LYS A 46 26.05 35.21 -2.28
CA LYS A 46 25.20 35.92 -3.25
C LYS A 46 25.79 35.72 -4.65
N VAL A 47 24.97 35.49 -5.67
CA VAL A 47 25.17 36.09 -7.00
C VAL A 47 23.82 36.52 -7.59
N ASN A 48 23.82 37.77 -8.06
CA ASN A 48 22.75 38.54 -8.69
C ASN A 48 22.86 38.39 -10.22
N THR A 49 21.76 38.22 -10.95
CA THR A 49 21.42 39.10 -12.09
C THR A 49 20.05 38.78 -12.68
N LYS A 50 19.27 39.85 -12.83
CA LYS A 50 18.06 39.95 -13.65
C LYS A 50 18.43 39.65 -15.11
N ASN A 51 17.59 38.91 -15.85
CA ASN A 51 17.38 39.15 -17.27
C ASN A 51 15.98 38.75 -17.74
N LYS A 52 15.30 39.76 -18.27
CA LYS A 52 14.09 39.76 -19.10
C LYS A 52 14.52 39.42 -20.54
N VAL A 53 13.55 39.07 -21.41
CA VAL A 53 13.52 39.25 -22.89
C VAL A 53 13.39 37.96 -23.73
N THR A 54 12.16 37.78 -24.23
CA THR A 54 11.66 37.40 -25.58
C THR A 54 12.31 36.31 -26.45
N THR A 55 11.40 35.47 -26.98
CA THR A 55 11.34 34.74 -28.28
C THR A 55 12.51 34.79 -29.26
N PRO A 56 12.79 33.63 -29.89
CA PRO A 56 13.17 33.56 -31.30
C PRO A 56 12.15 32.77 -32.15
N LYS A 57 11.71 33.40 -33.25
CA LYS A 57 11.11 32.75 -34.42
C LYS A 57 12.20 31.94 -35.14
N HIS A 58 12.02 30.65 -35.32
CA HIS A 58 12.69 29.88 -36.39
C HIS A 58 11.63 29.32 -37.33
N LYS A 59 11.64 29.80 -38.58
CA LYS A 59 11.03 29.13 -39.73
C LYS A 59 12.01 28.06 -40.19
N SER A 60 11.59 26.79 -40.17
CA SER A 60 12.17 25.76 -41.02
C SER A 60 11.04 24.85 -41.52
N THR A 61 10.82 24.91 -42.82
CA THR A 61 10.08 23.93 -43.61
C THR A 61 10.82 22.60 -43.58
N ILE A 62 10.15 21.47 -43.31
CA ILE A 62 10.41 20.13 -43.89
C ILE A 62 9.25 19.17 -43.50
N ALA A 63 8.65 18.62 -44.57
CA ALA A 63 7.98 17.33 -44.75
C ALA A 63 7.10 16.72 -43.64
N HIS A 64 5.81 16.61 -43.97
CA HIS A 64 4.79 15.79 -43.32
C HIS A 64 5.14 14.30 -43.37
N LYS A 65 5.59 13.72 -42.25
CA LYS A 65 5.57 12.27 -42.05
C LYS A 65 4.35 11.94 -41.19
N LYS A 66 3.36 11.24 -41.76
CA LYS A 66 2.11 10.82 -41.10
C LYS A 66 2.42 9.98 -39.85
N ILE A 67 2.35 10.56 -38.67
CA ILE A 67 2.29 9.83 -37.41
C ILE A 67 0.84 9.36 -37.26
N LYS A 68 0.62 8.04 -37.29
CA LYS A 68 -0.67 7.42 -37.01
C LYS A 68 -1.01 7.68 -35.53
N THR A 69 -1.74 8.74 -35.26
CA THR A 69 -2.35 9.00 -33.96
C THR A 69 -3.49 7.98 -33.77
N THR A 70 -3.21 6.89 -33.09
CA THR A 70 -4.25 6.02 -32.53
C THR A 70 -5.04 6.84 -31.53
N LYS A 71 -6.17 7.39 -32.00
CA LYS A 71 -7.19 8.02 -31.18
C LYS A 71 -7.79 6.94 -30.28
N TYR A 72 -7.39 6.90 -29.02
CA TYR A 72 -8.21 6.26 -28.00
C TYR A 72 -9.41 7.17 -27.74
N THR A 73 -10.42 7.06 -28.59
CA THR A 73 -11.75 7.58 -28.34
C THR A 73 -12.35 6.71 -27.23
N TYR A 74 -12.10 7.10 -25.98
CA TYR A 74 -12.93 6.63 -24.88
C TYR A 74 -14.34 7.17 -25.14
N HIS A 75 -15.19 6.29 -25.67
CA HIS A 75 -16.60 6.57 -25.84
C HIS A 75 -17.17 6.92 -24.47
N ALA A 76 -17.53 8.19 -24.33
CA ALA A 76 -18.33 8.71 -23.25
C ALA A 76 -19.73 8.09 -23.34
N ALA A 77 -19.89 6.90 -22.76
CA ALA A 77 -21.18 6.33 -22.41
C ALA A 77 -21.48 6.78 -20.97
N ALA A 78 -22.37 7.74 -20.85
CA ALA A 78 -22.86 8.26 -19.59
C ALA A 78 -23.61 7.17 -18.82
N GLN A 79 -22.95 6.55 -17.84
CA GLN A 79 -23.62 6.16 -16.60
C GLN A 79 -23.16 7.15 -15.54
N LYS A 80 -24.02 7.45 -14.56
CA LYS A 80 -23.59 8.09 -13.30
C LYS A 80 -22.69 7.11 -12.54
N HIS A 81 -21.49 6.85 -13.06
CA HIS A 81 -20.52 5.97 -12.46
C HIS A 81 -19.99 6.64 -11.20
N LYS A 82 -20.10 5.95 -10.07
CA LYS A 82 -19.32 6.24 -8.85
C LYS A 82 -17.88 6.48 -9.32
N LYS A 83 -17.34 7.69 -9.12
CA LYS A 83 -16.00 8.07 -9.62
C LYS A 83 -15.02 7.01 -9.15
N ALA A 84 -14.46 6.24 -10.09
CA ALA A 84 -13.52 5.18 -9.77
C ALA A 84 -12.29 5.77 -9.07
N ILE A 85 -11.79 5.08 -8.05
CA ILE A 85 -10.59 5.49 -7.32
C ILE A 85 -9.40 5.47 -8.28
N ASN A 86 -8.68 6.59 -8.38
CA ASN A 86 -7.47 6.67 -9.18
C ASN A 86 -6.29 6.02 -8.44
N VAL A 87 -6.01 4.76 -8.77
CA VAL A 87 -4.96 3.93 -8.15
C VAL A 87 -3.58 4.59 -8.19
N SER A 88 -3.19 5.17 -9.33
CA SER A 88 -1.89 5.84 -9.46
C SER A 88 -1.77 7.05 -8.55
N LYS A 89 -2.85 7.84 -8.41
CA LYS A 89 -2.89 8.99 -7.50
C LYS A 89 -2.85 8.56 -6.03
N PHE A 90 -3.52 7.45 -5.68
CA PHE A 90 -3.44 6.83 -4.36
C PHE A 90 -2.00 6.44 -4.02
N ALA A 91 -1.36 5.65 -4.89
CA ALA A 91 0.02 5.19 -4.71
C ALA A 91 1.02 6.36 -4.63
N HIS A 92 0.86 7.36 -5.49
CA HIS A 92 1.66 8.57 -5.47
C HIS A 92 1.51 9.33 -4.14
N THR A 93 0.27 9.53 -3.65
CA THR A 93 0.02 10.27 -2.41
C THR A 93 0.58 9.55 -1.19
N LEU A 94 0.42 8.22 -1.11
CA LEU A 94 1.06 7.41 -0.06
C LEU A 94 2.58 7.60 -0.07
N THR A 95 3.19 7.44 -1.24
CA THR A 95 4.64 7.57 -1.44
C THR A 95 5.15 8.96 -1.06
N HIS A 96 4.42 10.01 -1.45
CA HIS A 96 4.81 11.40 -1.21
C HIS A 96 4.72 11.79 0.27
N ASN A 97 3.69 11.31 0.97
CA ASN A 97 3.45 11.64 2.37
C ASN A 97 4.14 10.69 3.36
N ALA A 98 4.87 9.68 2.87
CA ALA A 98 5.51 8.70 3.72
C ALA A 98 6.70 9.30 4.49
N TYR A 99 6.74 9.04 5.79
CA TYR A 99 7.90 9.31 6.63
C TYR A 99 8.95 8.19 6.53
N ASN A 100 10.15 8.46 7.06
CA ASN A 100 11.22 7.47 7.15
C ASN A 100 10.96 6.38 8.20
N ARG A 101 10.10 6.66 9.18
CA ARG A 101 9.72 5.76 10.29
C ARG A 101 8.25 5.95 10.63
N SER A 102 7.67 4.96 11.33
CA SER A 102 6.29 5.01 11.78
C SER A 102 6.01 6.26 12.61
N THR A 103 4.87 6.88 12.36
CA THR A 103 4.29 7.97 13.15
C THR A 103 3.02 7.53 13.87
N GLU A 104 2.70 6.23 13.82
CA GLU A 104 1.50 5.61 14.39
C GLU A 104 0.19 6.15 13.79
N LYS A 105 0.27 6.79 12.62
CA LYS A 105 -0.86 7.44 11.94
C LYS A 105 -1.18 6.77 10.60
N CYS A 106 -0.94 5.46 10.50
CA CYS A 106 -1.14 4.67 9.27
C CYS A 106 -2.56 4.83 8.68
N ALA A 107 -3.60 4.69 9.51
CA ALA A 107 -4.99 4.88 9.12
C ALA A 107 -5.25 6.27 8.52
N LYS A 108 -4.70 7.33 9.13
CA LYS A 108 -4.84 8.70 8.63
C LYS A 108 -4.17 8.88 7.27
N HIS A 109 -2.98 8.32 7.06
CA HIS A 109 -2.25 8.49 5.79
C HIS A 109 -2.92 7.74 4.65
N VAL A 110 -3.37 6.50 4.90
CA VAL A 110 -4.13 5.72 3.92
C VAL A 110 -5.44 6.42 3.57
N ARG A 111 -6.15 6.99 4.56
CA ARG A 111 -7.34 7.82 4.31
C ARG A 111 -7.06 8.96 3.33
N LEU A 112 -6.06 9.79 3.63
CA LEU A 112 -5.75 10.97 2.81
C LEU A 112 -5.38 10.57 1.38
N ALA A 113 -4.68 9.45 1.20
CA ALA A 113 -4.37 8.92 -0.12
C ALA A 113 -5.63 8.41 -0.86
N LEU A 114 -6.56 7.75 -0.16
CA LEU A 114 -7.83 7.31 -0.75
C LEU A 114 -8.68 8.51 -1.18
N GLU A 115 -8.82 9.51 -0.31
CA GLU A 115 -9.56 10.75 -0.57
C GLU A 115 -8.95 11.53 -1.74
N SER A 116 -7.62 11.66 -1.79
CA SER A 116 -6.94 12.33 -2.89
C SER A 116 -7.19 11.63 -4.24
N ALA A 117 -7.29 10.29 -4.22
CA ALA A 117 -7.61 9.45 -5.37
C ALA A 117 -9.09 9.49 -5.78
N GLY A 118 -9.93 10.22 -5.04
CA GLY A 118 -11.35 10.41 -5.35
C GLY A 118 -12.30 9.47 -4.61
N ALA A 119 -11.80 8.69 -3.63
CA ALA A 119 -12.67 7.91 -2.77
C ALA A 119 -13.51 8.83 -1.87
N ARG A 120 -14.79 8.49 -1.72
CA ARG A 120 -15.66 9.13 -0.72
C ARG A 120 -15.64 8.29 0.55
N VAL A 121 -14.77 8.67 1.47
CA VAL A 121 -14.62 7.98 2.75
C VAL A 121 -15.56 8.64 3.77
N GLU A 122 -16.68 7.98 4.09
CA GLU A 122 -17.67 8.52 5.04
C GLU A 122 -17.36 8.17 6.49
N SER A 123 -16.78 6.98 6.73
CA SER A 123 -16.38 6.51 8.04
C SER A 123 -14.86 6.49 8.15
N HIS A 124 -14.32 7.13 9.20
CA HIS A 124 -12.89 7.23 9.45
C HIS A 124 -12.50 6.54 10.76
N PRO A 125 -12.50 5.20 10.85
CA PRO A 125 -12.05 4.52 12.05
C PRO A 125 -10.64 4.96 12.45
N ILE A 126 -10.44 5.25 13.73
CA ILE A 126 -9.11 5.56 14.27
C ILE A 126 -8.21 4.33 14.16
N ALA A 127 -8.74 3.15 14.49
CA ALA A 127 -8.02 1.90 14.42
C ALA A 127 -7.92 1.39 12.98
N ALA A 128 -6.70 1.10 12.55
CA ALA A 128 -6.42 0.52 11.24
C ALA A 128 -7.14 -0.83 11.02
N ALA A 129 -7.27 -1.64 12.07
CA ALA A 129 -7.94 -2.94 12.01
C ALA A 129 -9.42 -2.89 11.58
N ASP A 130 -10.08 -1.72 11.74
CA ASP A 130 -11.51 -1.53 11.47
C ASP A 130 -11.80 -0.98 10.06
N TRP A 131 -10.77 -0.70 9.26
CA TRP A 131 -10.93 -0.09 7.94
C TRP A 131 -11.58 -0.99 6.90
N GLY A 132 -11.71 -2.30 7.15
CA GLY A 132 -12.22 -3.25 6.17
C GLY A 132 -13.58 -2.88 5.58
N GLN A 133 -14.55 -2.55 6.43
CA GLN A 133 -15.89 -2.17 5.97
C GLN A 133 -15.89 -0.83 5.20
N THR A 134 -15.03 0.11 5.61
CA THR A 134 -14.85 1.37 4.87
C THR A 134 -14.29 1.13 3.48
N LEU A 135 -13.29 0.25 3.34
CA LEU A 135 -12.72 -0.13 2.04
C LEU A 135 -13.78 -0.79 1.13
N GLU A 136 -14.59 -1.69 1.68
CA GLU A 136 -15.66 -2.36 0.95
C GLU A 136 -16.72 -1.37 0.43
N LYS A 137 -17.13 -0.39 1.24
CA LYS A 137 -18.08 0.65 0.84
C LYS A 137 -17.57 1.54 -0.32
N ILE A 138 -16.25 1.75 -0.40
CA ILE A 138 -15.62 2.54 -1.46
C ILE A 138 -15.20 1.69 -2.68
N GLY A 139 -15.55 0.41 -2.70
CA GLY A 139 -15.44 -0.46 -3.89
C GLY A 139 -14.31 -1.48 -3.86
N TYR A 140 -13.51 -1.56 -2.78
CA TYR A 140 -12.58 -2.67 -2.64
C TYR A 140 -13.32 -3.96 -2.36
N LYS A 141 -12.74 -5.09 -2.76
CA LYS A 141 -13.18 -6.42 -2.34
C LYS A 141 -12.09 -7.10 -1.55
N ARG A 142 -12.50 -7.79 -0.49
CA ARG A 142 -11.61 -8.65 0.26
C ARG A 142 -11.25 -9.86 -0.59
N ILE A 143 -9.96 -10.13 -0.74
CA ILE A 143 -9.43 -11.28 -1.48
C ILE A 143 -8.50 -12.11 -0.59
N SER A 144 -8.15 -13.31 -1.05
CA SER A 144 -7.08 -14.08 -0.42
C SER A 144 -5.76 -13.29 -0.47
N PRO A 145 -4.93 -13.38 0.57
CA PRO A 145 -3.64 -12.71 0.60
C PRO A 145 -2.81 -13.02 -0.66
N ALA A 146 -2.29 -11.97 -1.30
CA ALA A 146 -1.47 -12.07 -2.51
C ALA A 146 -0.15 -11.31 -2.35
N PHE A 147 0.51 -11.48 -1.21
CA PHE A 147 1.73 -10.73 -0.87
C PHE A 147 2.93 -11.00 -1.78
N ASP A 148 2.91 -12.13 -2.49
CA ASP A 148 3.97 -12.56 -3.40
C ASP A 148 3.83 -11.91 -4.80
N LYS A 149 2.61 -11.48 -5.14
CA LYS A 149 2.26 -10.83 -6.40
C LYS A 149 1.28 -9.66 -6.14
N PRO A 150 1.71 -8.65 -5.37
CA PRO A 150 0.86 -7.50 -5.08
C PRO A 150 0.70 -6.64 -6.34
N GLN A 151 -0.46 -6.00 -6.44
CA GLN A 151 -0.80 -5.06 -7.50
C GLN A 151 -0.87 -3.65 -6.93
N GLU A 152 -0.49 -2.66 -7.73
CA GLU A 152 -0.60 -1.25 -7.33
C GLU A 152 -2.04 -0.95 -6.88
N GLY A 153 -2.19 -0.28 -5.74
CA GLY A 153 -3.49 0.01 -5.14
C GLY A 153 -4.00 -1.06 -4.18
N ASP A 154 -3.37 -2.23 -4.07
CA ASP A 154 -3.73 -3.21 -3.06
C ASP A 154 -3.56 -2.66 -1.66
N ILE A 155 -4.44 -3.06 -0.74
CA ILE A 155 -4.39 -2.67 0.66
C ILE A 155 -4.42 -3.92 1.52
N TYR A 156 -3.53 -4.01 2.51
CA TYR A 156 -3.70 -4.99 3.58
C TYR A 156 -3.94 -4.30 4.92
N ILE A 157 -4.64 -5.02 5.79
CA ILE A 157 -4.90 -4.66 7.18
C ILE A 157 -4.35 -5.78 8.06
N ILE A 158 -3.61 -5.43 9.10
CA ILE A 158 -3.25 -6.33 10.20
C ILE A 158 -4.25 -6.12 11.34
N SER A 159 -4.81 -7.22 11.81
CA SER A 159 -5.74 -7.22 12.94
C SER A 159 -5.03 -6.82 14.24
N ARG A 160 -5.82 -6.44 15.24
CA ARG A 160 -5.31 -6.10 16.57
C ARG A 160 -4.54 -7.28 17.17
N THR A 161 -3.50 -6.96 17.93
CA THR A 161 -2.78 -7.91 18.77
C THR A 161 -2.67 -7.35 20.19
N LYS A 162 -2.14 -8.15 21.13
CA LYS A 162 -1.89 -7.67 22.51
C LYS A 162 -0.95 -6.45 22.54
N THR A 163 0.03 -6.40 21.63
CA THR A 163 1.01 -5.30 21.54
C THR A 163 0.58 -4.18 20.59
N HIS A 164 -0.35 -4.46 19.66
CA HIS A 164 -0.79 -3.51 18.65
C HIS A 164 -2.32 -3.38 18.65
N GLY A 165 -2.83 -2.60 19.61
CA GLY A 165 -4.27 -2.45 19.86
C GLY A 165 -5.07 -1.74 18.76
N TYR A 166 -4.41 -1.00 17.87
CA TYR A 166 -5.05 -0.35 16.71
C TYR A 166 -4.92 -1.15 15.40
N GLY A 167 -4.07 -2.18 15.37
CA GLY A 167 -3.69 -2.89 14.15
C GLY A 167 -2.83 -2.03 13.21
N HIS A 168 -2.71 -2.47 11.95
CA HIS A 168 -1.96 -1.77 10.91
C HIS A 168 -2.70 -1.75 9.57
N ILE A 169 -2.43 -0.75 8.74
CA ILE A 169 -2.96 -0.67 7.37
C ILE A 169 -1.90 -0.05 6.45
N ALA A 170 -1.74 -0.64 5.26
CA ALA A 170 -0.83 -0.12 4.25
C ALA A 170 -1.32 -0.43 2.84
N GLY A 171 -0.93 0.43 1.89
CA GLY A 171 -1.18 0.24 0.46
C GLY A 171 0.08 -0.14 -0.32
N TYR A 172 -0.06 -0.92 -1.39
CA TYR A 172 1.02 -1.23 -2.31
C TYR A 172 1.12 -0.17 -3.41
N THR A 173 2.31 0.34 -3.62
CA THR A 173 2.57 1.46 -4.55
C THR A 173 3.05 1.01 -5.93
N GLY A 174 2.98 -0.30 -6.22
CA GLY A 174 3.63 -0.90 -7.39
C GLY A 174 5.12 -1.20 -7.17
N LYS A 175 5.72 -0.67 -6.09
CA LYS A 175 7.13 -0.90 -5.72
C LYS A 175 7.29 -1.43 -4.31
N SER A 176 6.64 -0.78 -3.34
CA SER A 176 6.73 -1.14 -1.92
C SER A 176 5.40 -0.95 -1.20
N TRP A 177 5.28 -1.59 -0.04
CA TRP A 177 4.22 -1.34 0.91
C TRP A 177 4.46 -0.03 1.65
N VAL A 178 3.43 0.81 1.72
CA VAL A 178 3.50 2.14 2.34
C VAL A 178 2.26 2.39 3.18
N SER A 179 2.46 2.79 4.42
CA SER A 179 1.43 3.26 5.34
C SER A 179 1.56 4.78 5.53
N ASP A 180 1.83 5.22 6.75
CA ASP A 180 2.46 6.48 7.11
C ASP A 180 3.99 6.48 6.90
N PHE A 181 4.60 5.32 6.66
CA PHE A 181 6.02 5.19 6.35
C PHE A 181 6.27 4.14 5.26
N ARG A 182 7.45 4.17 4.65
CA ARG A 182 7.89 3.14 3.69
C ARG A 182 8.33 1.88 4.43
N GLN A 183 7.75 0.75 4.06
CA GLN A 183 8.03 -0.51 4.71
C GLN A 183 8.97 -1.37 3.88
N ASN A 184 9.82 -2.14 4.56
CA ASN A 184 10.67 -3.13 3.90
C ASN A 184 9.88 -4.38 3.43
N SER A 185 8.75 -4.67 4.06
CA SER A 185 7.89 -5.82 3.81
C SER A 185 6.47 -5.55 4.32
N TYR A 186 5.49 -6.38 3.94
CA TYR A 186 4.15 -6.41 4.54
C TYR A 186 4.15 -6.94 5.99
N ALA A 187 5.17 -7.72 6.37
CA ALA A 187 5.35 -8.25 7.71
C ALA A 187 6.01 -7.22 8.64
N VAL A 188 5.23 -6.25 9.10
CA VAL A 188 5.73 -5.19 10.02
C VAL A 188 5.70 -5.59 11.49
N TYR A 189 4.89 -6.57 11.86
CA TYR A 189 4.88 -7.15 13.20
C TYR A 189 5.68 -8.45 13.18
N GLY A 190 6.49 -8.69 14.21
CA GLY A 190 7.11 -9.99 14.41
C GLY A 190 6.09 -11.05 14.81
N GLY A 191 6.26 -12.29 14.33
CA GLY A 191 5.42 -13.43 14.70
C GLY A 191 4.17 -13.61 13.82
N ASN A 192 3.14 -14.24 14.38
CA ASN A 192 1.91 -14.61 13.66
C ASN A 192 0.89 -13.47 13.70
N ALA A 193 0.89 -12.64 12.66
CA ALA A 193 -0.11 -11.60 12.46
C ALA A 193 -1.28 -12.11 11.59
N SER A 194 -2.50 -11.64 11.87
CA SER A 194 -3.68 -11.94 11.06
C SER A 194 -3.96 -10.83 10.05
N TYR A 195 -4.02 -11.19 8.77
CA TYR A 195 -4.12 -10.26 7.65
C TYR A 195 -5.50 -10.30 6.98
N LYS A 196 -5.97 -9.13 6.56
CA LYS A 196 -7.06 -8.96 5.59
C LYS A 196 -6.49 -8.24 4.38
N TYR A 197 -6.82 -8.70 3.18
CA TYR A 197 -6.26 -8.18 1.93
C TYR A 197 -7.38 -7.68 1.02
N TYR A 198 -7.19 -6.53 0.39
CA TYR A 198 -8.20 -5.80 -0.35
C TYR A 198 -7.66 -5.35 -1.71
N ARG A 199 -8.48 -5.51 -2.75
CA ARG A 199 -8.17 -5.08 -4.12
C ARG A 199 -9.40 -4.43 -4.77
N LEU A 200 -9.17 -3.42 -5.59
CA LEU A 200 -10.19 -2.87 -6.48
C LEU A 200 -10.37 -3.82 -7.67
N ILE A 201 -11.60 -4.22 -7.96
CA ILE A 201 -11.93 -5.09 -9.11
C ILE A 201 -13.03 -4.50 -9.98
#